data_AF-A0A1M6M8M1-F1
#
_entry.id   AF-A0A1M6M8M1-F1
#
_cell.length_a   1.000
_cell.length_b   1.000
_cell.length_c   1.000
_cell.angle_alpha   90.00
_cell.angle_beta   90.00
_cell.angle_gamma   90.00
#
_symmetry.space_group_name_H-M   'P 1'
#
loop_
_entity.id
_entity.type
_entity.pdbx_description
1 polymer ?
#
loop_
_entity_poly.entity_id
_entity_poly.type
_entity_poly.pdbx_seq_one_letter_code
_entity_poly.pdbx_strand_id
1 'polypeptide(L)'
;MSQADKFDPTARTYAAQEAYLAIEQQPHDKAEKQLLEQARCYVRAHSHQNDLRDLAGAIRQLMGDAYQVGCGSSHIWVKRCPTDAGPRGPERLAVVADQLTTAYRDWFEPRVPGGPRRSIRTEQGLPVAGVPITTSTPTR
;
A
#
# COMPACT_ATOMS: atom_id res chain seq x y z
N MET A 1 -12.94 38.64 28.61
CA MET A 1 -13.10 38.44 27.16
C MET A 1 -12.44 37.12 26.82
N SER A 2 -13.23 36.04 26.67
CA SER A 2 -12.70 34.71 26.38
C SER A 2 -12.70 34.51 24.88
N GLN A 3 -11.52 34.55 24.28
CA GLN A 3 -11.30 34.26 22.87
C GLN A 3 -11.52 32.76 22.68
N ALA A 4 -12.64 32.40 22.03
CA ALA A 4 -12.85 31.06 21.54
C ALA A 4 -11.91 30.86 20.34
N ASP A 5 -10.83 30.10 20.54
CA ASP A 5 -10.07 29.51 19.44
C ASP A 5 -11.05 28.71 18.58
N LYS A 6 -11.41 29.28 17.42
CA LYS A 6 -12.18 28.61 16.39
C LYS A 6 -11.34 27.44 15.90
N PHE A 7 -11.65 26.24 16.39
CA PHE A 7 -11.20 25.00 15.77
C PHE A 7 -11.74 25.00 14.33
N ASP A 8 -10.85 25.21 13.36
CA ASP A 8 -11.18 25.07 11.95
C ASP A 8 -10.93 23.61 11.55
N PRO A 9 -11.96 22.76 11.43
CA PRO A 9 -11.80 21.35 11.09
C PRO A 9 -11.24 21.15 9.67
N THR A 10 -11.16 22.20 8.85
CA THR A 10 -10.62 22.13 7.48
C THR A 10 -9.10 22.27 7.42
N ALA A 11 -8.45 22.68 8.51
CA ALA A 11 -7.00 22.90 8.57
C ALA A 11 -6.19 21.63 8.92
N ARG A 12 -6.71 20.43 8.66
CA ARG A 12 -5.85 19.23 8.61
C ARG A 12 -5.18 19.19 7.24
N THR A 13 -4.14 19.98 7.09
CA THR A 13 -3.13 19.76 6.04
C THR A 13 -2.43 18.44 6.34
N TYR A 14 -3.02 17.34 5.88
CA TYR A 14 -2.28 16.09 5.76
C TYR A 14 -1.11 16.33 4.81
N ALA A 15 0.05 15.76 5.14
CA ALA A 15 1.16 15.73 4.20
C ALA A 15 0.69 15.07 2.90
N ALA A 16 1.17 15.54 1.75
CA ALA A 16 0.80 14.99 0.45
C ALA A 16 0.94 13.47 0.48
N GLN A 17 -0.16 12.75 0.25
CA GLN A 17 -0.20 11.30 0.26
C GLN A 17 0.01 10.79 -1.16
N GLU A 18 0.73 9.67 -1.31
CA GLU A 18 0.87 8.97 -2.59
C GLU A 18 -0.05 7.76 -2.62
N ALA A 19 -1.26 7.96 -3.12
CA ALA A 19 -2.25 6.92 -3.26
C ALA A 19 -1.75 5.82 -4.20
N TYR A 20 -1.80 4.58 -3.73
CA TYR A 20 -1.59 3.40 -4.55
C TYR A 20 -2.57 2.29 -4.16
N LEU A 21 -2.85 1.40 -5.10
CA LEU A 21 -3.73 0.23 -4.91
C LEU A 21 -2.88 -1.04 -4.89
N ALA A 22 -2.96 -1.79 -3.79
CA ALA A 22 -2.40 -3.13 -3.67
C ALA A 22 -3.51 -4.17 -3.74
N ILE A 23 -3.31 -5.20 -4.55
CA ILE A 23 -4.25 -6.32 -4.67
C ILE A 23 -3.77 -7.41 -3.71
N GLU A 24 -4.54 -7.72 -2.67
CA GLU A 24 -4.13 -8.68 -1.63
C GLU A 24 -4.51 -10.12 -2.01
N GLN A 25 -5.55 -10.29 -2.84
CA GLN A 25 -6.02 -11.61 -3.28
C GLN A 25 -5.98 -11.77 -4.79
N GLN A 26 -5.79 -13.02 -5.23
CA GLN A 26 -5.93 -13.38 -6.63
C GLN A 26 -7.33 -13.04 -7.17
N PRO A 27 -7.44 -12.40 -8.35
CA PRO A 27 -8.71 -12.22 -9.02
C PRO A 27 -9.39 -13.56 -9.34
N HIS A 28 -10.70 -13.68 -9.16
CA HIS A 28 -11.47 -14.90 -9.48
C HIS A 28 -11.53 -15.17 -10.98
N ASP A 29 -11.72 -14.11 -11.77
CA ASP A 29 -11.88 -14.22 -13.21
C ASP A 29 -11.20 -13.04 -13.94
N LYS A 30 -11.34 -13.05 -15.27
CA LYS A 30 -10.79 -12.00 -16.13
C LYS A 30 -11.50 -10.66 -15.96
N ALA A 31 -12.79 -10.64 -15.64
CA ALA A 31 -13.56 -9.42 -15.46
C ALA A 31 -13.15 -8.70 -14.17
N GLU A 32 -13.04 -9.43 -13.05
CA GLU A 32 -12.52 -8.92 -11.78
C GLU A 32 -11.09 -8.39 -11.95
N LYS A 33 -10.25 -9.11 -12.71
CA LYS A 33 -8.90 -8.62 -13.02
C LYS A 33 -8.94 -7.27 -13.76
N GLN A 34 -9.73 -7.14 -14.82
CA GLN A 34 -9.84 -5.89 -15.59
C GLN A 34 -10.37 -4.73 -14.73
N LEU A 35 -11.35 -5.01 -13.87
CA LEU A 35 -11.94 -4.05 -12.95
C LEU A 35 -10.91 -3.56 -11.92
N LEU A 36 -10.11 -4.47 -11.35
CA LEU A 36 -9.00 -4.12 -10.45
C LEU A 36 -7.88 -3.34 -11.16
N GLU A 37 -7.57 -3.67 -12.41
CA GLU A 37 -6.62 -2.90 -13.23
C GLU A 37 -7.16 -1.48 -13.50
N GLN A 38 -8.45 -1.33 -13.79
CA GLN A 38 -9.07 -0.03 -13.98
C GLN A 38 -9.10 0.80 -12.70
N ALA A 39 -9.40 0.19 -11.55
CA ALA A 39 -9.28 0.83 -10.26
C ALA A 39 -7.84 1.28 -9.97
N ARG A 40 -6.83 0.44 -10.31
CA ARG A 40 -5.42 0.79 -10.16
C ARG A 40 -5.03 1.98 -11.04
N CYS A 41 -5.47 2.00 -12.29
CA CYS A 41 -5.24 3.12 -13.20
C CYS A 41 -5.88 4.41 -12.67
N TYR A 42 -7.10 4.32 -12.12
CA TYR A 42 -7.77 5.46 -11.51
C TYR A 42 -7.00 6.00 -10.30
N VAL A 43 -6.59 5.15 -9.36
CA VAL A 43 -5.80 5.55 -8.19
C VAL A 43 -4.48 6.19 -8.62
N ARG A 44 -3.80 5.62 -9.62
CA ARG A 44 -2.54 6.18 -10.14
C ARG A 44 -2.72 7.55 -10.79
N ALA A 45 -3.83 7.77 -11.51
CA ALA A 45 -4.16 9.08 -12.07
C ALA A 45 -4.46 10.12 -10.98
N HIS A 46 -4.87 9.67 -9.80
CA HIS A 46 -5.19 10.48 -8.63
C HIS A 46 -4.18 10.26 -7.51
N SER A 47 -2.92 9.95 -7.84
CA SER A 47 -1.91 9.53 -6.87
C SER A 47 -1.67 10.57 -5.77
N HIS A 48 -1.73 11.87 -6.10
CA HIS A 48 -1.53 12.93 -5.12
C HIS A 48 -2.88 13.35 -4.52
N GLN A 49 -3.16 12.85 -3.32
CA GLN A 49 -4.35 13.25 -2.55
C GLN A 49 -3.95 13.95 -1.25
N ASN A 50 -4.77 14.92 -0.85
CA ASN A 50 -4.72 15.46 0.50
C ASN A 50 -5.40 14.50 1.49
N ASP A 51 -6.42 13.76 1.04
CA ASP A 51 -7.09 12.75 1.84
C ASP A 51 -7.46 11.54 0.96
N LEU A 52 -6.85 10.39 1.23
CA LEU A 52 -7.16 9.15 0.51
C LEU A 52 -8.63 8.76 0.55
N ARG A 53 -9.36 9.18 1.58
CA ARG A 53 -10.77 8.83 1.76
C ARG A 53 -11.67 9.44 0.67
N ASP A 54 -11.22 10.51 0.03
CA ASP A 54 -11.92 11.15 -1.09
C ASP A 54 -12.03 10.22 -2.31
N LEU A 55 -11.12 9.25 -2.45
CA LEU A 55 -11.17 8.25 -3.51
C LEU A 55 -12.25 7.18 -3.27
N ALA A 56 -12.77 7.02 -2.05
CA ALA A 56 -13.63 5.89 -1.69
C ALA A 56 -14.92 5.82 -2.52
N GLY A 57 -15.53 6.98 -2.79
CA GLY A 57 -16.74 7.07 -3.61
C GLY A 57 -16.49 6.63 -5.05
N ALA A 58 -15.40 7.09 -5.65
CA ALA A 58 -15.04 6.73 -7.02
C ALA A 58 -14.65 5.25 -7.15
N ILE A 59 -13.89 4.72 -6.19
CA ILE A 59 -13.56 3.29 -6.15
C ILE A 59 -14.81 2.43 -5.99
N ARG A 60 -15.78 2.85 -5.17
CA ARG A 60 -17.07 2.16 -5.06
C ARG A 60 -17.85 2.16 -6.39
N GLN A 61 -17.87 3.28 -7.10
CA GLN A 61 -18.52 3.36 -8.41
C GLN A 61 -17.83 2.48 -9.46
N LEU A 62 -16.49 2.45 -9.48
CA LEU A 62 -15.72 1.63 -10.40
C LEU A 62 -15.90 0.13 -10.13
N MET A 63 -15.92 -0.27 -8.86
CA MET A 63 -16.06 -1.68 -8.50
C MET A 63 -17.51 -2.19 -8.67
N GLY A 64 -18.50 -1.33 -8.41
CA GLY A 64 -19.92 -1.69 -8.48
C GLY A 64 -20.41 -2.47 -7.26
N ASP A 65 -21.70 -2.82 -7.26
CA ASP A 65 -22.40 -3.37 -6.08
C ASP A 65 -22.03 -4.82 -5.74
N ALA A 66 -21.33 -5.52 -6.63
CA ALA A 66 -20.78 -6.85 -6.36
C ALA A 66 -19.66 -6.83 -5.29
N TYR A 67 -19.14 -5.63 -4.98
CA TYR A 67 -18.04 -5.44 -4.04
C TYR A 67 -18.44 -4.53 -2.90
N GLN A 68 -17.97 -4.89 -1.71
CA GLN A 68 -18.04 -4.03 -0.54
C GLN A 68 -16.78 -3.17 -0.50
N VAL A 69 -16.95 -1.87 -0.70
CA VAL A 69 -15.89 -0.87 -0.53
C VAL A 69 -16.12 -0.15 0.79
N GLY A 70 -15.10 -0.14 1.65
CA GLY A 70 -15.15 0.56 2.93
C GLY A 70 -13.93 1.43 3.15
N CYS A 71 -14.11 2.43 4.00
CA CYS A 71 -13.12 3.45 4.28
C CYS A 71 -12.72 3.36 5.75
N GLY A 72 -11.44 3.07 6.01
CA GLY A 72 -10.83 3.16 7.34
C GLY A 72 -10.36 4.58 7.64
N SER A 73 -9.60 4.75 8.73
CA SER A 73 -9.06 6.04 9.13
C SER A 73 -8.02 6.62 8.14
N SER A 74 -7.34 5.76 7.38
CA SER A 74 -6.21 6.12 6.52
C SER A 74 -6.05 5.25 5.28
N HIS A 75 -7.03 4.40 4.97
CA HIS A 75 -6.99 3.50 3.82
C HIS A 75 -8.41 3.14 3.37
N ILE A 76 -8.55 2.70 2.13
CA ILE A 76 -9.79 2.15 1.59
C ILE A 76 -9.57 0.66 1.38
N TRP A 77 -10.51 -0.17 1.80
CA TRP A 77 -10.48 -1.61 1.54
C TRP A 77 -11.61 -2.00 0.61
N VAL A 78 -11.35 -3.03 -0.19
CA VAL A 78 -12.32 -3.64 -1.10
C VAL A 78 -12.44 -5.11 -0.74
N LYS A 79 -13.66 -5.61 -0.66
CA LYS A 79 -14.00 -7.01 -0.37
C LYS A 79 -15.02 -7.50 -1.38
N ARG A 80 -15.01 -8.81 -1.66
CA ARG A 80 -16.12 -9.45 -2.38
C ARG A 80 -17.34 -9.49 -1.47
N CYS A 81 -18.53 -9.31 -2.03
CA CYS A 81 -19.76 -9.49 -1.26
C CYS A 81 -19.88 -10.95 -0.77
N PRO A 82 -20.55 -11.17 0.38
CA PRO A 82 -20.57 -12.47 1.06
C PRO A 82 -21.21 -13.60 0.25
N THR A 83 -21.94 -13.30 -0.81
CA THR A 83 -22.47 -14.31 -1.75
C THR A 83 -21.36 -15.13 -2.41
N ASP A 84 -20.17 -14.55 -2.59
CA ASP A 84 -18.98 -15.18 -3.18
C ASP A 84 -17.87 -15.44 -2.15
N ALA A 85 -18.06 -15.04 -0.89
CA ALA A 85 -17.09 -15.30 0.16
C ALA A 85 -17.29 -16.72 0.69
N GLY A 86 -16.34 -17.61 0.41
CA GLY A 86 -16.28 -18.94 1.03
C GLY A 86 -16.29 -18.87 2.58
N PRO A 87 -16.18 -20.02 3.27
CA PRO A 87 -16.44 -20.14 4.72
C PRO A 87 -15.55 -19.29 5.66
N ARG A 88 -14.58 -18.53 5.15
CA ARG A 88 -13.71 -17.62 5.92
C ARG A 88 -14.22 -16.18 6.02
N GLY A 89 -15.41 -15.89 5.48
CA GLY A 89 -15.93 -14.52 5.44
C GLY A 89 -15.18 -13.66 4.41
N PRO A 90 -15.65 -12.44 4.11
CA PRO A 90 -15.09 -11.65 3.04
C PRO A 90 -13.71 -11.11 3.44
N GLU A 91 -12.67 -11.81 2.99
CA GLU A 91 -11.28 -11.35 3.03
C GLU A 91 -11.10 -10.14 2.10
N ARG A 92 -10.14 -9.26 2.41
CA ARG A 92 -9.86 -8.06 1.59
C ARG A 92 -9.27 -8.45 0.25
N LEU A 93 -9.92 -8.05 -0.83
CA LEU A 93 -9.47 -8.24 -2.20
C LEU A 93 -8.34 -7.26 -2.55
N ALA A 94 -8.54 -5.98 -2.19
CA ALA A 94 -7.59 -4.92 -2.48
C ALA A 94 -7.65 -3.83 -1.40
N VAL A 95 -6.58 -3.04 -1.33
CA VAL A 95 -6.45 -1.90 -0.42
C VAL A 95 -5.83 -0.72 -1.16
N VAL A 96 -6.42 0.46 -0.98
CA VAL A 96 -5.84 1.74 -1.37
C VAL A 96 -5.25 2.39 -0.13
N ALA A 97 -3.97 2.71 -0.18
CA ALA A 97 -3.24 3.28 0.94
C ALA A 97 -2.22 4.30 0.44
N ASP A 98 -1.57 4.97 1.39
CA ASP A 98 -0.47 5.88 1.11
C ASP A 98 0.83 5.08 1.01
N GLN A 99 1.48 5.17 -0.14
CA GLN A 99 2.72 4.48 -0.47
C GLN A 99 3.89 4.96 0.41
N LEU A 100 3.85 6.20 0.88
CA LEU A 100 4.92 6.79 1.68
C LEU A 100 4.93 6.26 3.12
N THR A 101 3.76 5.95 3.67
CA THR A 101 3.60 5.49 5.05
C THR A 101 3.29 4.00 5.17
N THR A 102 2.80 3.39 4.09
CA THR A 102 2.34 2.00 4.10
C THR A 102 2.80 1.26 2.85
N ALA A 103 3.24 0.01 3.05
CA ALA A 103 3.61 -0.89 1.97
C ALA A 103 2.89 -2.23 2.14
N TYR A 104 1.60 -2.25 1.79
CA TYR A 104 0.87 -3.46 1.44
C TYR A 104 1.46 -4.10 0.19
N ARG A 105 1.53 -5.43 0.24
CA ARG A 105 2.11 -6.25 -0.81
C ARG A 105 1.07 -6.53 -1.89
N ASP A 106 1.48 -6.38 -3.14
CA ASP A 106 0.64 -6.72 -4.29
C ASP A 106 0.75 -8.22 -4.61
N TRP A 107 -0.37 -8.87 -4.91
CA TRP A 107 -0.44 -10.27 -5.32
C TRP A 107 0.35 -10.53 -6.60
N PHE A 108 0.42 -9.53 -7.50
CA PHE A 108 1.17 -9.63 -8.74
C PHE A 108 2.69 -9.48 -8.55
N GLU A 109 3.15 -9.04 -7.38
CA GLU A 109 4.59 -8.96 -7.13
C GLU A 109 5.19 -10.36 -7.01
N PRO A 110 6.34 -10.62 -7.67
CA PRO A 110 7.07 -11.86 -7.50
C PRO A 110 7.32 -12.12 -6.01
N ARG A 111 7.01 -13.34 -5.56
CA ARG A 111 7.45 -13.79 -4.24
C ARG A 111 8.97 -13.96 -4.30
N VAL A 112 9.71 -12.89 -4.01
CA VAL A 112 11.14 -13.02 -3.74
C VAL A 112 11.25 -14.00 -2.57
N PRO A 113 11.92 -15.16 -2.73
CA PRO A 113 12.19 -16.03 -1.60
C PRO A 113 12.93 -15.18 -0.59
N GLY A 114 12.40 -15.10 0.64
CA GLY A 114 12.97 -14.29 1.70
C GLY A 114 14.38 -14.74 2.05
N GLY A 115 15.37 -14.20 1.34
CA GLY A 115 16.71 -14.08 1.87
C GLY A 115 16.66 -13.09 3.04
N PRO A 116 17.48 -13.28 4.09
CA PRO A 116 17.49 -12.37 5.23
C PRO A 116 17.71 -10.95 4.73
N ARG A 117 16.73 -10.09 5.00
CA ARG A 117 16.76 -8.65 4.72
C ARG A 117 18.02 -8.12 5.39
N ARG A 118 19.08 -7.83 4.62
CA ARG A 118 20.24 -7.12 5.16
C ARG A 118 19.73 -5.75 5.59
N SER A 119 19.57 -5.61 6.90
CA SER A 119 19.44 -4.32 7.56
C SER A 119 20.54 -3.43 6.98
N ILE A 120 20.16 -2.38 6.28
CA ILE A 120 21.08 -1.33 5.88
C ILE A 120 21.35 -0.56 7.16
N ARG A 121 22.21 -1.13 8.00
CA ARG A 121 22.80 -0.42 9.11
C ARG A 121 23.78 0.54 8.45
N THR A 122 23.40 1.80 8.36
CA THR A 122 24.30 2.90 7.98
C THR A 122 25.31 3.07 9.09
N GLU A 123 26.25 2.14 9.21
CA GLU A 123 27.40 2.27 10.11
C GLU A 123 28.62 2.44 9.22
N GLN A 124 28.71 3.64 8.66
CA GLN A 124 30.01 4.27 8.59
C GLN A 124 30.50 4.39 10.05
N GLY A 125 31.32 3.43 10.46
CA GLY A 125 31.77 3.26 11.83
C GLY A 125 33.11 2.54 11.90
N LEU A 126 34.15 3.21 11.40
CA LEU A 126 35.58 3.09 11.74
C LEU A 126 36.33 1.77 11.40
N PRO A 127 37.57 1.86 10.87
CA PRO A 127 38.43 0.70 10.68
C PRO A 127 38.86 0.14 12.05
N VAL A 128 38.50 -1.12 12.32
CA VAL A 128 39.09 -1.87 13.43
C VAL A 128 40.55 -2.18 13.06
N ALA A 129 41.48 -1.57 13.77
CA ALA A 129 42.90 -1.89 13.68
C ALA A 129 43.14 -3.33 14.15
N GLY A 130 43.86 -4.13 13.36
CA GLY A 130 44.52 -5.34 13.86
C GLY A 130 44.27 -6.67 13.16
N VAL A 131 43.80 -6.71 11.90
CA VAL A 131 43.73 -7.99 11.17
C VAL A 131 44.67 -7.97 9.95
N PRO A 132 45.73 -8.79 9.91
CA PRO A 132 46.59 -8.89 8.74
C PRO A 132 45.81 -9.52 7.58
N ILE A 133 45.75 -8.80 6.46
CA ILE A 133 45.14 -9.25 5.22
C ILE A 133 46.13 -10.23 4.57
N THR A 134 45.86 -11.53 4.63
CA THR A 134 46.57 -12.51 3.79
C THR A 134 46.01 -12.41 2.37
N THR A 135 46.75 -11.74 1.49
CA THR A 135 46.46 -11.73 0.05
C THR A 135 46.89 -13.06 -0.55
N SER A 136 45.93 -13.95 -0.82
CA SER A 136 46.15 -15.10 -1.71
C SER A 136 46.01 -14.65 -3.16
N THR A 137 47.14 -14.54 -3.85
CA THR A 137 47.27 -14.36 -5.30
C THR A 137 46.76 -15.61 -6.04
N PRO A 138 45.89 -15.50 -7.05
CA PRO A 138 45.74 -16.54 -8.05
C PRO A 138 46.64 -16.23 -9.26
N THR A 139 47.61 -17.12 -9.47
CA THR A 139 48.42 -17.25 -10.69
C THR A 139 47.53 -17.54 -11.91
N ARG A 140 47.80 -16.87 -13.03
CA ARG A 140 47.67 -17.48 -14.35
C ARG A 140 48.77 -16.98 -15.26
#